data_AF-A0A3M1LDZ9-F1
#
_entry.id   AF-A0A3M1LDZ9-F1
#
_cell.length_a   1.000
_cell.length_b   1.000
_cell.length_c   1.000
_cell.angle_alpha   90.00
_cell.angle_beta   90.00
_cell.angle_gamma   90.00
#
_symmetry.space_group_name_H-M   'P 1'
#
loop_
_entity.id
_entity.type
_entity.pdbx_description
1 polymer ?
#
loop_
_entity_poly.entity_id
_entity_poly.type
_entity_poly.pdbx_seq_one_letter_code
_entity_poly.pdbx_strand_id
1 'polypeptide(L)'
;MLFIRVLLFAGLTGLGSLMFAQQVPAYTVRLGEFQSPRMETFEVLKSLGFVYAVPGRNGQAEVFLGGWSEESKARSVAQEARALGYGSASVRRLPVEQGRTVIVVQLALRDARKPIDWEPFRTFEKLFVLLNDREVKIFTGPFPDMAAARALLPRIRSGGFSDAFPRSVNEALLHPIGRFEMGSNGQPLIPLEFENA
;
A
#
# COMPACT_ATOMS: atom_id res chain seq x y z
N MET A 1 -23.32 25.49 63.05
CA MET A 1 -22.18 24.61 63.31
C MET A 1 -21.82 23.90 62.02
N LEU A 2 -20.57 24.08 61.62
CA LEU A 2 -19.88 23.54 60.44
C LEU A 2 -19.71 22.02 60.56
N PHE A 3 -19.89 21.24 59.49
CA PHE A 3 -19.04 20.07 59.21
C PHE A 3 -19.10 19.68 57.72
N ILE A 4 -17.96 19.84 57.05
CA ILE A 4 -17.59 19.35 55.72
C ILE A 4 -16.77 18.06 55.91
N ARG A 5 -17.07 16.99 55.16
CA ARG A 5 -16.15 15.92 54.68
C ARG A 5 -16.84 15.25 53.45
N VAL A 6 -16.44 15.47 52.18
CA VAL A 6 -15.24 15.06 51.40
C VAL A 6 -15.32 13.60 50.87
N LEU A 7 -15.53 13.50 49.54
CA LEU A 7 -15.13 12.50 48.50
C LEU A 7 -15.48 10.99 48.68
N LEU A 8 -15.65 10.14 47.63
CA LEU A 8 -14.80 9.91 46.45
C LEU A 8 -15.48 8.93 45.42
N PHE A 9 -15.26 9.15 44.11
CA PHE A 9 -15.18 8.22 42.95
C PHE A 9 -16.39 7.34 42.55
N ALA A 10 -16.93 7.31 41.33
CA ALA A 10 -16.41 7.24 39.96
C ALA A 10 -17.02 5.98 39.29
N GLY A 11 -18.18 6.14 38.66
CA GLY A 11 -18.74 5.14 37.74
C GLY A 11 -18.26 5.44 36.33
N LEU A 12 -17.06 4.93 36.01
CA LEU A 12 -16.40 5.10 34.73
C LEU A 12 -17.28 4.52 33.60
N THR A 13 -17.68 5.38 32.68
CA THR A 13 -18.32 5.02 31.40
C THR A 13 -17.37 4.17 30.58
N GLY A 14 -17.59 2.86 30.55
CA GLY A 14 -16.95 1.95 29.60
C GLY A 14 -17.55 2.11 28.20
N LEU A 15 -17.31 3.25 27.56
CA LEU A 15 -17.44 3.38 26.10
C LEU A 15 -16.23 2.66 25.49
N GLY A 16 -16.34 1.35 25.39
CA GLY A 16 -15.48 0.56 24.53
C GLY A 16 -15.76 0.98 23.09
N SER A 17 -14.98 1.94 22.59
CA SER A 17 -14.94 2.24 21.16
C SER A 17 -14.47 0.97 20.45
N LEU A 18 -15.41 0.18 19.94
CA LEU A 18 -15.13 -0.85 18.95
C LEU A 18 -14.51 -0.12 17.76
N MET A 19 -13.18 -0.13 17.72
CA MET A 19 -12.40 0.23 16.54
C MET A 19 -12.65 -0.86 15.51
N PHE A 20 -13.82 -0.86 14.90
CA PHE A 20 -14.01 -1.55 13.63
C PHE A 20 -13.03 -0.88 12.68
N ALA A 21 -11.98 -1.60 12.29
CA ALA A 21 -11.23 -1.27 11.10
C ALA A 21 -12.26 -1.18 9.98
N GLN A 22 -12.64 0.04 9.60
CA GLN A 22 -13.62 0.26 8.54
C GLN A 22 -13.11 -0.51 7.32
N GLN A 23 -13.83 -1.55 6.93
CA GLN A 23 -13.63 -2.25 5.67
C GLN A 23 -14.11 -1.32 4.56
N VAL A 24 -13.36 -0.24 4.31
CA VAL A 24 -13.64 0.68 3.22
C VAL A 24 -13.35 -0.10 1.94
N PRO A 25 -14.35 -0.32 1.07
CA PRO A 25 -14.12 -0.95 -0.22
C PRO A 25 -13.04 -0.17 -0.97
N ALA A 26 -12.09 -0.90 -1.54
CA ALA A 26 -11.07 -0.32 -2.39
C ALA A 26 -11.21 -0.90 -3.80
N TYR A 27 -11.03 -0.06 -4.79
CA TYR A 27 -11.21 -0.38 -6.20
C TYR A 27 -9.93 -0.11 -6.96
N THR A 28 -9.60 -0.92 -7.94
CA THR A 28 -8.50 -0.70 -8.88
C THR A 28 -8.99 -0.84 -10.32
N VAL A 29 -8.22 -0.35 -11.28
CA VAL A 29 -8.48 -0.55 -12.70
C VAL A 29 -7.51 -1.62 -13.20
N ARG A 30 -8.04 -2.79 -13.54
CA ARG A 30 -7.31 -3.82 -14.28
C ARG A 30 -7.16 -3.35 -15.73
N LEU A 31 -5.92 -3.16 -16.19
CA LEU A 31 -5.62 -2.77 -17.57
C LEU A 31 -5.59 -3.95 -18.52
N GLY A 32 -5.25 -5.14 -18.03
CA GLY A 32 -5.14 -6.34 -18.85
C GLY A 32 -4.02 -7.26 -18.39
N GLU A 33 -3.77 -8.28 -19.20
CA GLU A 33 -2.63 -9.20 -19.05
C GLU A 33 -1.64 -8.93 -20.18
N PHE A 34 -0.36 -8.89 -19.86
CA PHE A 34 0.69 -8.49 -20.78
C PHE A 34 1.86 -9.48 -20.68
N GLN A 35 2.52 -9.73 -21.81
CA GLN A 35 3.75 -10.52 -21.86
C GLN A 35 4.94 -9.61 -21.54
N SER A 36 5.67 -9.94 -20.47
CA SER A 36 6.88 -9.25 -20.03
C SER A 36 6.73 -7.72 -20.00
N PRO A 37 5.69 -7.16 -19.35
CA PRO A 37 5.41 -5.73 -19.41
C PRO A 37 6.54 -4.92 -18.77
N ARG A 38 6.79 -3.74 -19.35
CA ARG A 38 7.74 -2.76 -18.85
C ARG A 38 6.99 -1.50 -18.42
N MET A 39 7.40 -0.88 -17.32
CA MET A 39 6.72 0.30 -16.78
C MET A 39 6.69 1.46 -17.79
N GLU A 40 7.73 1.58 -18.60
CA GLU A 40 7.87 2.60 -19.63
C GLU A 40 6.78 2.50 -20.73
N THR A 41 6.14 1.34 -20.91
CA THR A 41 5.01 1.17 -21.83
C THR A 41 3.72 1.80 -21.30
N PHE A 42 3.67 2.16 -20.02
CA PHE A 42 2.48 2.71 -19.35
C PHE A 42 2.68 4.16 -18.92
N GLU A 43 3.68 4.88 -19.44
CA GLU A 43 3.97 6.28 -19.10
C GLU A 43 2.76 7.20 -19.27
N VAL A 44 1.97 7.00 -20.33
CA VAL A 44 0.77 7.81 -20.60
C VAL A 44 -0.26 7.71 -19.48
N LEU A 45 -0.32 6.58 -18.78
CA LEU A 45 -1.26 6.33 -17.68
C LEU A 45 -0.78 6.89 -16.34
N LYS A 46 0.49 7.28 -16.20
CA LYS A 46 0.99 7.84 -14.93
C LYS A 46 0.22 9.09 -14.52
N SER A 47 -0.27 9.88 -15.47
CA SER A 47 -1.12 11.04 -15.17
C SER A 47 -2.45 10.68 -14.47
N LEU A 48 -2.92 9.44 -14.65
CA LEU A 48 -4.18 8.93 -14.09
C LEU A 48 -3.98 8.28 -12.72
N GLY A 49 -2.78 7.77 -12.42
CA GLY A 49 -2.46 7.15 -11.14
C GLY A 49 -1.24 6.24 -11.20
N PHE A 50 -1.03 5.51 -10.11
CA PHE A 50 0.10 4.61 -9.95
C PHE A 50 -0.14 3.30 -10.73
N VAL A 51 0.76 2.94 -11.63
CA VAL A 51 0.68 1.68 -12.39
C VAL A 51 1.50 0.61 -11.67
N TYR A 52 0.95 -0.59 -11.56
CA TYR A 52 1.60 -1.71 -10.89
C TYR A 52 1.24 -3.04 -11.55
N ALA A 53 2.03 -4.09 -11.31
CA ALA A 53 1.83 -5.38 -11.94
C ALA A 53 1.84 -6.52 -10.92
N VAL A 54 0.96 -7.49 -11.11
CA VAL A 54 0.96 -8.76 -10.40
C VAL A 54 1.57 -9.82 -11.33
N PRO A 55 2.75 -10.36 -11.00
CA PRO A 55 3.39 -11.38 -11.82
C PRO A 55 2.54 -12.65 -11.96
N GLY A 56 2.43 -13.15 -13.19
CA GLY A 56 1.85 -14.44 -13.54
C GLY A 56 2.92 -15.47 -13.89
N ARG A 57 2.55 -16.49 -14.68
CA ARG A 57 3.47 -17.53 -15.15
C ARG A 57 4.12 -17.15 -16.47
N ASN A 58 5.31 -17.71 -16.74
CA ASN A 58 5.98 -17.58 -18.05
C ASN A 58 6.19 -16.12 -18.51
N GLY A 59 6.47 -15.22 -17.57
CA GLY A 59 6.69 -13.80 -17.86
C GLY A 59 5.40 -13.01 -18.15
N GLN A 60 4.23 -13.61 -18.06
CA GLN A 60 2.97 -12.86 -18.06
C GLN A 60 2.83 -12.07 -16.76
N ALA A 61 2.17 -10.92 -16.82
CA ALA A 61 1.74 -10.21 -15.64
C ALA A 61 0.41 -9.51 -15.88
N GLU A 62 -0.42 -9.46 -14.85
CA GLU A 62 -1.65 -8.68 -14.84
C GLU A 62 -1.30 -7.26 -14.40
N VAL A 63 -1.60 -6.26 -15.24
CA VAL A 63 -1.24 -4.86 -14.97
C VAL A 63 -2.48 -4.09 -14.53
N PHE A 64 -2.27 -3.25 -13.53
CA PHE A 64 -3.29 -2.47 -12.87
C PHE A 64 -2.89 -1.00 -12.82
N LEU A 65 -3.90 -0.16 -12.64
CA LEU A 65 -3.78 1.27 -12.45
C LEU A 65 -4.56 1.62 -11.18
N GLY A 66 -3.86 2.21 -10.23
CA GLY A 66 -4.39 2.96 -9.10
C GLY A 66 -5.29 2.20 -8.13
N GLY A 67 -5.58 2.85 -7.01
CA GLY A 67 -6.53 2.41 -6.01
C GLY A 67 -7.46 3.56 -5.64
N TRP A 68 -8.77 3.35 -5.60
CA TRP A 68 -9.77 4.37 -5.27
C TRP A 68 -10.67 3.90 -4.15
N SER A 69 -11.08 4.84 -3.32
CA SER A 69 -12.06 4.64 -2.26
C SER A 69 -13.50 4.51 -2.80
N GLU A 70 -13.74 4.99 -4.02
CA GLU A 70 -15.05 5.00 -4.66
C GLU A 70 -15.03 4.28 -6.01
N GLU A 71 -16.03 3.44 -6.25
CA GLU A 71 -16.16 2.70 -7.51
C GLU A 71 -16.37 3.61 -8.71
N SER A 72 -17.14 4.69 -8.54
CA SER A 72 -17.43 5.68 -9.58
C SER A 72 -16.15 6.31 -10.12
N LYS A 73 -15.20 6.69 -9.24
CA LYS A 73 -13.89 7.22 -9.61
C LYS A 73 -13.08 6.19 -10.41
N ALA A 74 -13.03 4.94 -9.93
CA ALA A 74 -12.34 3.86 -10.67
C ALA A 74 -12.99 3.62 -12.05
N ARG A 75 -14.32 3.72 -12.15
CA ARG A 75 -15.05 3.58 -13.43
C ARG A 75 -14.71 4.69 -14.41
N SER A 76 -14.64 5.94 -13.96
CA SER A 76 -14.19 7.07 -14.79
C SER A 76 -12.76 6.86 -15.29
N VAL A 77 -11.84 6.47 -14.41
CA VAL A 77 -10.46 6.20 -14.80
C VAL A 77 -10.35 5.01 -15.77
N ALA A 78 -11.17 3.96 -15.60
CA ALA A 78 -11.22 2.86 -16.55
C ALA A 78 -11.69 3.31 -17.95
N GLN A 79 -12.64 4.25 -18.04
CA GLN A 79 -13.07 4.81 -19.32
C GLN A 79 -11.95 5.63 -19.97
N GLU A 80 -11.25 6.45 -19.20
CA GLU A 80 -10.08 7.23 -19.67
C GLU A 80 -8.96 6.29 -20.16
N ALA A 81 -8.65 5.22 -19.42
CA ALA A 81 -7.67 4.22 -19.85
C ALA A 81 -8.06 3.54 -21.17
N ARG A 82 -9.36 3.22 -21.38
CA ARG A 82 -9.82 2.70 -22.68
C ARG A 82 -9.63 3.70 -23.82
N ALA A 83 -9.92 4.97 -23.58
CA ALA A 83 -9.72 6.03 -24.56
C ALA A 83 -8.23 6.20 -24.94
N LEU A 84 -7.31 5.84 -24.04
CA LEU A 84 -5.87 5.82 -24.26
C LEU A 84 -5.34 4.52 -24.89
N GLY A 85 -6.22 3.61 -25.31
CA GLY A 85 -5.85 2.37 -26.03
C GLY A 85 -5.85 1.10 -25.17
N TYR A 86 -6.12 1.19 -23.87
CA TYR A 86 -6.23 0.03 -22.99
C TYR A 86 -7.66 -0.52 -23.01
N GLY A 87 -8.09 -1.07 -24.16
CA GLY A 87 -9.49 -1.43 -24.44
C GLY A 87 -10.12 -2.44 -23.46
N SER A 88 -9.31 -3.27 -22.80
CA SER A 88 -9.74 -4.23 -21.77
C SER A 88 -9.79 -3.65 -20.35
N ALA A 89 -9.56 -2.34 -20.19
CA ALA A 89 -9.56 -1.69 -18.88
C ALA A 89 -10.91 -1.85 -18.17
N SER A 90 -10.87 -2.31 -16.92
CA SER A 90 -12.05 -2.69 -16.14
C SER A 90 -11.83 -2.46 -14.65
N VAL A 91 -12.90 -2.16 -13.92
CA VAL A 91 -12.82 -1.97 -12.47
C VAL A 91 -12.83 -3.31 -11.75
N ARG A 92 -11.95 -3.47 -10.76
CA ARG A 92 -11.89 -4.61 -9.86
C ARG A 92 -11.99 -4.10 -8.42
N ARG A 93 -12.84 -4.73 -7.61
CA ARG A 93 -12.88 -4.52 -6.16
C ARG A 93 -11.78 -5.36 -5.51
N LEU A 94 -11.03 -4.77 -4.58
CA LEU A 94 -10.06 -5.47 -3.76
C LEU A 94 -10.79 -6.26 -2.66
N PRO A 95 -10.36 -7.51 -2.37
CA PRO A 95 -11.05 -8.39 -1.43
C PRO A 95 -10.66 -8.06 0.02
N VAL A 96 -10.96 -6.84 0.48
CA VAL A 96 -10.61 -6.35 1.83
C VAL A 96 -11.23 -7.21 2.94
N GLU A 97 -12.33 -7.88 2.65
CA GLU A 97 -13.01 -8.78 3.58
C GLU A 97 -12.23 -10.07 3.85
N GLN A 98 -11.34 -10.44 2.93
CA GLN A 98 -10.50 -11.64 3.02
C GLN A 98 -9.11 -11.36 3.58
N GLY A 99 -8.72 -10.08 3.67
CA GLY A 99 -7.40 -9.69 4.16
C GLY A 99 -7.34 -9.66 5.68
N ARG A 100 -6.20 -10.07 6.25
CA ARG A 100 -5.93 -9.90 7.68
C ARG A 100 -5.28 -8.56 7.97
N THR A 101 -5.34 -8.14 9.23
CA THR A 101 -4.61 -6.97 9.71
C THR A 101 -3.14 -7.33 9.91
N VAL A 102 -2.24 -6.54 9.34
CA VAL A 102 -0.79 -6.66 9.50
C VAL A 102 -0.20 -5.35 10.05
N ILE A 103 0.94 -5.46 10.72
CA ILE A 103 1.68 -4.29 11.22
C ILE A 103 2.78 -3.93 10.22
N VAL A 104 2.81 -2.66 9.82
CA VAL A 104 3.80 -2.13 8.88
C VAL A 104 4.34 -0.80 9.40
N VAL A 105 5.48 -0.35 8.87
CA VAL A 105 5.99 1.01 9.09
C VAL A 105 5.78 1.79 7.81
N GLN A 106 5.00 2.87 7.89
CA GLN A 106 4.86 3.83 6.79
C GLN A 106 6.15 4.64 6.71
N LEU A 107 6.79 4.60 5.55
CA LEU A 107 8.04 5.32 5.28
C LEU A 107 7.78 6.68 4.62
N ALA A 108 6.76 6.74 3.77
CA ALA A 108 6.51 7.92 2.95
C ALA A 108 5.06 7.97 2.42
N LEU A 109 4.66 9.18 2.04
CA LEU A 109 3.47 9.47 1.24
C LEU A 109 3.92 10.20 -0.04
N ARG A 110 3.40 9.78 -1.20
CA ARG A 110 3.70 10.37 -2.52
C ARG A 110 2.41 10.61 -3.31
N ASP A 111 2.45 11.51 -4.28
CA ASP A 111 1.36 11.66 -5.26
C ASP A 111 1.43 10.51 -6.26
N ALA A 112 0.33 9.79 -6.44
CA ALA A 112 0.22 8.64 -7.33
C ALA A 112 0.46 8.96 -8.80
N ARG A 113 0.43 10.24 -9.17
CA ARG A 113 0.58 10.70 -10.56
C ARG A 113 1.97 11.21 -10.89
N LYS A 114 2.89 11.16 -9.92
CA LYS A 114 4.27 11.60 -10.09
C LYS A 114 5.21 10.39 -10.05
N PRO A 115 6.35 10.45 -10.76
CA PRO A 115 7.41 9.47 -10.60
C PRO A 115 7.84 9.37 -9.13
N ILE A 116 8.06 8.15 -8.67
CA ILE A 116 8.62 7.89 -7.34
C ILE A 116 10.10 7.57 -7.51
N ASP A 117 10.95 8.33 -6.82
CA ASP A 117 12.35 7.96 -6.65
C ASP A 117 12.42 6.79 -5.66
N TRP A 118 12.73 5.61 -6.19
CA TRP A 118 12.80 4.36 -5.42
C TRP A 118 14.15 4.18 -4.71
N GLU A 119 15.17 4.96 -5.06
CA GLU A 119 16.54 4.75 -4.57
C GLU A 119 16.64 4.76 -3.04
N PRO A 120 16.03 5.73 -2.32
CA PRO A 120 16.10 5.76 -0.86
C PRO A 120 15.47 4.52 -0.20
N PHE A 121 14.52 3.87 -0.87
CA PHE A 121 13.76 2.75 -0.33
C PHE A 121 14.45 1.40 -0.52
N ARG A 122 15.49 1.31 -1.36
CA ARG A 122 16.18 0.03 -1.66
C ARG A 122 16.85 -0.62 -0.45
N THR A 123 17.10 0.15 0.61
CA THR A 123 17.64 -0.37 1.86
C THR A 123 16.68 -1.31 2.60
N PHE A 124 15.40 -1.34 2.21
CA PHE A 124 14.39 -2.22 2.81
C PHE A 124 14.21 -3.48 1.96
N GLU A 125 14.33 -4.64 2.60
CA GLU A 125 14.16 -5.95 1.93
C GLU A 125 12.76 -6.12 1.34
N LYS A 126 11.74 -5.62 2.06
CA LYS A 126 10.34 -5.73 1.66
C LYS A 126 9.71 -4.34 1.67
N LEU A 127 9.22 -3.97 0.49
CA LEU A 127 8.49 -2.74 0.24
C LEU A 127 7.09 -3.05 -0.23
N PHE A 128 6.13 -2.28 0.26
CA PHE A 128 4.74 -2.34 -0.16
C PHE A 128 4.22 -0.96 -0.44
N VAL A 129 3.20 -0.86 -1.28
CA VAL A 129 2.39 0.33 -1.43
C VAL A 129 0.94 0.06 -1.08
N LEU A 130 0.29 1.08 -0.52
CA LEU A 130 -1.16 1.19 -0.49
C LEU A 130 -1.56 2.39 -1.33
N LEU A 131 -2.50 2.16 -2.24
CA LEU A 131 -3.01 3.18 -3.16
C LEU A 131 -4.35 3.70 -2.64
N ASN A 132 -4.49 5.02 -2.54
CA ASN A 132 -5.74 5.66 -2.12
C ASN A 132 -5.95 6.97 -2.88
N ASP A 133 -6.79 6.92 -3.90
CA ASP A 133 -7.05 8.00 -4.84
C ASP A 133 -5.75 8.54 -5.45
N ARG A 134 -5.27 9.70 -4.97
CA ARG A 134 -4.03 10.35 -5.46
C ARG A 134 -2.83 10.07 -4.57
N GLU A 135 -2.96 9.18 -3.60
CA GLU A 135 -1.92 8.88 -2.63
C GLU A 135 -1.29 7.51 -2.88
N VAL A 136 0.04 7.46 -2.85
CA VAL A 136 0.83 6.24 -2.70
C VAL A 136 1.48 6.28 -1.33
N LYS A 137 1.04 5.40 -0.44
CA LYS A 137 1.66 5.21 0.88
C LYS A 137 2.67 4.09 0.75
N ILE A 138 3.93 4.37 1.07
CA ILE A 138 5.03 3.40 0.95
C ILE A 138 5.33 2.83 2.34
N PHE A 139 5.47 1.51 2.42
CA PHE A 139 5.66 0.77 3.66
C PHE A 139 6.84 -0.19 3.59
N THR A 140 7.36 -0.52 4.77
CA THR A 140 8.16 -1.74 5.00
C THR A 140 7.51 -2.62 6.07
N GLY A 141 7.85 -3.92 6.09
CA GLY A 141 7.29 -4.93 6.97
C GLY A 141 6.93 -6.22 6.21
N PRO A 142 5.88 -6.96 6.62
CA PRO A 142 5.14 -6.81 7.87
C PRO A 142 6.02 -7.14 9.09
N PHE A 143 5.63 -6.62 10.26
CA PHE A 143 6.26 -6.87 11.56
C PHE A 143 5.36 -7.77 12.42
N PRO A 144 5.94 -8.53 13.38
CA PRO A 144 5.15 -9.42 14.23
C PRO A 144 4.16 -8.65 15.13
N ASP A 145 4.54 -7.47 15.60
CA ASP A 145 3.70 -6.62 16.44
C ASP A 145 4.11 -5.13 16.37
N MET A 146 3.33 -4.26 17.03
CA MET A 146 3.59 -2.81 17.10
C MET A 146 4.85 -2.47 17.90
N ALA A 147 5.26 -3.28 18.87
CA ALA A 147 6.47 -3.03 19.65
C ALA A 147 7.73 -3.25 18.81
N ALA A 148 7.78 -4.35 18.05
CA ALA A 148 8.83 -4.64 17.08
C ALA A 148 8.92 -3.55 16.00
N ALA A 149 7.78 -3.09 15.46
CA ALA A 149 7.76 -2.00 14.49
C ALA A 149 8.27 -0.67 15.08
N ARG A 150 7.92 -0.35 16.33
CA ARG A 150 8.41 0.85 17.05
C ARG A 150 9.90 0.79 17.34
N ALA A 151 10.42 -0.38 17.70
CA ALA A 151 11.83 -0.57 18.03
C ALA A 151 12.76 -0.23 16.85
N LEU A 152 12.28 -0.34 15.61
CA LEU A 152 13.05 0.00 14.40
C LEU A 152 13.01 1.48 14.03
N LEU A 153 12.09 2.28 14.59
CA LEU A 153 11.93 3.69 14.23
C LEU A 153 13.20 4.52 14.38
N PRO A 154 14.03 4.38 15.45
CA PRO A 154 15.26 5.16 15.55
C PRO A 154 16.18 4.94 14.34
N ARG A 155 16.37 3.69 13.92
CA ARG A 155 17.20 3.32 12.75
C ARG A 155 16.59 3.83 11.44
N ILE A 156 15.28 3.65 11.26
CA ILE A 156 14.57 4.08 10.05
C ILE A 156 14.64 5.61 9.91
N ARG A 157 14.44 6.34 11.00
CA ARG A 157 14.49 7.81 11.02
C ARG A 157 15.91 8.33 10.81
N SER A 158 16.93 7.71 11.40
CA SER A 158 18.32 8.07 11.12
C SER A 158 18.73 7.81 9.67
N GLY A 159 18.03 6.91 8.98
CA GLY A 159 18.21 6.63 7.55
C GLY A 159 17.50 7.59 6.60
N GLY A 160 16.90 8.69 7.10
CA GLY A 160 16.27 9.73 6.28
C GLY A 160 14.74 9.69 6.23
N PHE A 161 14.09 8.73 6.91
CA PHE A 161 12.62 8.64 6.99
C PHE A 161 12.11 9.21 8.32
N SER A 162 12.34 10.50 8.57
CA SER A 162 12.04 11.17 9.85
C SER A 162 10.59 11.01 10.31
N ASP A 163 9.67 11.03 9.36
CA ASP A 163 8.22 10.97 9.61
C ASP A 163 7.70 9.53 9.63
N ALA A 164 8.59 8.52 9.65
CA ALA A 164 8.15 7.14 9.66
C ALA A 164 7.37 6.81 10.95
N PHE A 165 6.30 6.03 10.79
CA PHE A 165 5.47 5.58 11.91
C PHE A 165 4.85 4.20 11.65
N PRO A 166 4.69 3.38 12.70
CA PRO A 166 4.04 2.09 12.61
C PRO A 166 2.53 2.25 12.55
N ARG A 167 1.86 1.38 11.79
CA ARG A 167 0.41 1.31 11.73
C ARG A 167 -0.07 -0.08 11.38
N SER A 168 -1.34 -0.31 11.66
CA SER A 168 -2.07 -1.50 11.22
C SER A 168 -2.73 -1.23 9.87
N VAL A 169 -2.63 -2.19 8.95
CA VAL A 169 -3.21 -2.11 7.60
C VAL A 169 -3.82 -3.47 7.24
N ASN A 170 -4.89 -3.46 6.45
CA ASN A 170 -5.42 -4.67 5.85
C ASN A 170 -4.51 -5.12 4.71
N GLU A 171 -3.97 -6.34 4.77
CA GLU A 171 -2.97 -6.81 3.79
C GLU A 171 -3.52 -6.91 2.36
N ALA A 172 -4.84 -7.04 2.17
CA ALA A 172 -5.44 -7.06 0.83
C ALA A 172 -5.34 -5.70 0.11
N LEU A 173 -4.96 -4.64 0.82
CA LEU A 173 -4.69 -3.30 0.26
C LEU A 173 -3.21 -3.08 -0.06
N LEU A 174 -2.33 -4.00 0.35
CA LEU A 174 -0.89 -3.87 0.14
C LEU A 174 -0.48 -4.53 -1.17
N HIS A 175 0.15 -3.75 -2.05
CA HIS A 175 0.82 -4.28 -3.22
C HIS A 175 2.33 -4.36 -2.97
N PRO A 176 2.97 -5.53 -3.08
CA PRO A 176 4.43 -5.63 -2.98
C PRO A 176 5.12 -4.94 -4.15
N ILE A 177 6.12 -4.11 -3.87
CA ILE A 177 6.91 -3.44 -4.90
C ILE A 177 7.99 -4.39 -5.42
N GLY A 178 8.05 -4.55 -6.75
CA GLY A 178 9.03 -5.39 -7.42
C GLY A 178 9.72 -4.71 -8.59
N ARG A 179 10.30 -5.53 -9.48
CA ARG A 179 11.04 -5.08 -10.67
C ARG A 179 10.20 -4.18 -11.58
N PHE A 180 8.91 -4.48 -11.73
CA PHE A 180 8.03 -3.72 -12.61
C PHE A 180 7.91 -2.26 -12.13
N GLU A 181 7.53 -2.04 -10.87
CA GLU A 181 7.29 -0.69 -10.34
C GLU A 181 8.57 0.13 -10.22
N MET A 182 9.69 -0.53 -9.93
CA MET A 182 11.01 0.11 -9.85
C MET A 182 11.62 0.42 -11.24
N GLY A 183 11.02 -0.08 -12.32
CA GLY A 183 11.47 0.13 -13.70
C GLY A 183 12.81 -0.51 -14.02
N SER A 184 13.44 -0.07 -15.11
CA SER A 184 14.72 -0.59 -15.61
C SER A 184 15.90 -0.50 -14.62
N ASN A 185 15.78 0.33 -13.58
CA ASN A 185 16.76 0.45 -12.50
C ASN A 185 16.48 -0.52 -11.34
N GLY A 186 15.34 -1.20 -11.33
CA GLY A 186 14.89 -2.11 -10.28
C GLY A 186 15.46 -3.51 -10.42
N GLN A 187 16.70 -3.76 -9.99
CA GLN A 187 17.07 -5.14 -9.68
C GLN A 187 16.31 -5.56 -8.40
N PRO A 188 15.44 -6.58 -8.45
CA PRO A 188 15.02 -7.27 -7.24
C PRO A 188 16.27 -7.93 -6.65
N LEU A 189 16.44 -7.82 -5.33
CA LEU A 189 17.35 -8.69 -4.59
C LEU A 189 17.00 -10.13 -4.98
N ILE A 190 17.98 -10.84 -5.54
CA ILE A 190 17.87 -12.27 -5.86
C ILE A 190 17.30 -12.94 -4.61
N PRO A 191 16.18 -13.68 -4.69
CA PRO A 191 15.81 -14.57 -3.61
C PRO A 191 16.99 -15.52 -3.43
N LEU A 192 17.65 -15.48 -2.28
CA LEU A 192 18.53 -16.57 -1.88
C LEU A 192 17.60 -17.77 -1.70
N GLU A 193 17.45 -18.55 -2.77
CA GLU A 193 17.05 -19.94 -2.63
C GLU A 193 18.10 -20.56 -1.72
N PHE A 194 17.70 -20.85 -0.48
CA PHE A 194 18.46 -21.79 0.33
C PHE A 194 18.30 -23.14 -0.36
N GLU A 195 19.30 -23.51 -1.16
CA GLU A 195 19.54 -24.88 -1.55
C GLU A 195 19.59 -25.69 -0.24
N ASN A 196 18.58 -26.53 -0.03
CA ASN A 196 18.62 -27.50 1.05
C ASN A 196 19.71 -28.52 0.71
N ALA A 197 20.80 -28.48 1.47
CA ALA A 197 21.75 -29.57 1.62
C ALA A 197 21.09 -30.79 2.28
#